data_AF-A0A496X570-F1
#
_entry.id   AF-A0A496X570-F1
#
_cell.length_a   1.000
_cell.length_b   1.000
_cell.length_c   1.000
_cell.angle_alpha   90.00
_cell.angle_beta   90.00
_cell.angle_gamma   90.00
#
_symmetry.space_group_name_H-M   'P 1'
#
loop_
_entity.id
_entity.type
_entity.pdbx_description
1 polymer ?
#
loop_
_entity_poly.entity_id
_entity_poly.type
_entity_poly.pdbx_seq_one_letter_code
_entity_poly.pdbx_strand_id
1 'polypeptide(L)'
;MKTTKIIIYIVLIIHILFSIRVMIADPTLTTFVEILGQRETWAFQITSDLLFGFVLFAVLVYTLENSLKKAVMWFVLANVLGNPAFAIYLLLNLDRLRSGKTLPSSN
;
A
#
# COMPACT_ATOMS: atom_id res chain seq x y z
N MET A 1 19.21 -12.33 5.10
CA MET A 1 18.12 -11.75 5.92
C MET A 1 18.40 -10.33 6.45
N LYS A 2 19.62 -9.97 6.88
CA LYS A 2 19.94 -8.59 7.35
C LYS A 2 19.95 -7.54 6.24
N THR A 3 20.53 -7.85 5.08
CA THR A 3 20.63 -6.92 3.94
C THR A 3 19.27 -6.52 3.37
N THR A 4 18.33 -7.46 3.25
CA THR A 4 16.96 -7.21 2.78
C THR A 4 16.22 -6.22 3.69
N LYS A 5 16.39 -6.35 5.02
CA LYS A 5 15.77 -5.43 5.99
C LYS A 5 16.34 -4.02 5.87
N ILE A 6 17.66 -3.90 5.66
CA ILE A 6 18.33 -2.59 5.48
C ILE A 6 17.80 -1.87 4.24
N ILE A 7 17.67 -2.58 3.11
CA ILE A 7 17.13 -2.01 1.86
C ILE A 7 15.70 -1.50 2.08
N ILE A 8 14.86 -2.29 2.76
CA ILE A 8 13.48 -1.90 3.09
C ILE A 8 13.46 -0.61 3.93
N TYR A 9 14.30 -0.51 4.95
CA TYR A 9 14.38 0.70 5.79
C TYR A 9 14.84 1.94 5.01
N ILE A 10 15.79 1.80 4.09
CA ILE A 10 16.25 2.92 3.26
C ILE A 10 15.12 3.42 2.36
N VAL A 11 14.39 2.52 1.68
CA VAL A 11 13.25 2.89 0.83
C VAL A 11 12.16 3.58 1.64
N LEU A 12 11.87 3.08 2.85
CA LEU A 12 10.94 3.71 3.81
C LEU A 12 11.33 5.14 4.16
N ILE A 13 12.60 5.37 4.51
CA ILE A 13 13.09 6.69 4.87
C ILE A 13 12.99 7.65 3.70
N ILE A 14 13.44 7.24 2.51
CA ILE A 14 13.35 8.05 1.30
C ILE A 14 11.90 8.44 1.02
N HIS A 15 11.00 7.46 1.06
CA HIS A 15 9.58 7.70 0.83
C HIS A 15 8.99 8.72 1.84
N ILE A 16 9.25 8.54 3.14
CA ILE A 16 8.77 9.48 4.18
C ILE A 16 9.29 10.90 3.93
N LEU A 17 10.57 11.06 3.57
CA LEU A 17 11.15 12.37 3.28
C LEU A 17 10.48 13.07 2.09
N PHE A 18 10.10 12.33 1.05
CA PHE A 18 9.33 12.87 -0.07
C PHE A 18 7.90 13.25 0.33
N SER A 19 7.21 12.39 1.10
CA SER A 19 5.83 12.60 1.53
C SER A 19 5.67 13.80 2.47
N ILE A 20 6.68 14.10 3.31
CA ILE A 20 6.67 15.31 4.15
C ILE A 20 6.62 16.59 3.31
N ARG A 21 7.40 16.66 2.22
CA ARG A 21 7.39 17.85 1.35
C ARG A 21 6.04 18.05 0.68
N VAL A 22 5.39 16.97 0.27
CA VAL A 22 4.04 17.01 -0.32
C VAL A 22 3.02 17.49 0.72
N MET A 23 3.05 16.98 1.95
CA MET A 23 2.15 17.44 3.02
C MET A 23 2.35 18.91 3.41
N ILE A 24 3.57 19.44 3.31
CA ILE A 24 3.83 20.86 3.53
C ILE A 24 3.29 21.71 2.37
N ALA A 25 3.44 21.23 1.13
CA ALA A 25 3.03 21.95 -0.07
C ALA A 25 1.51 21.97 -0.28
N ASP A 26 0.82 20.89 0.11
CA ASP A 26 -0.64 20.75 -0.01
C ASP A 26 -1.24 20.13 1.28
N PRO A 27 -1.30 20.90 2.38
CA PRO A 27 -1.74 20.39 3.69
C PRO A 27 -3.23 20.04 3.74
N THR A 28 -4.04 20.62 2.83
CA THR A 28 -5.48 20.40 2.74
C THR A 28 -5.87 19.35 1.71
N LEU A 29 -4.89 18.72 1.03
CA LEU A 29 -5.10 17.75 -0.05
C LEU A 29 -5.94 18.32 -1.19
N THR A 30 -5.84 19.63 -1.44
CA THR A 30 -6.66 20.32 -2.44
C THR A 30 -6.39 19.78 -3.84
N THR A 31 -5.12 19.53 -4.17
CA THR A 31 -4.69 18.98 -5.46
C THR A 31 -5.26 17.58 -5.66
N PHE A 32 -5.33 16.77 -4.60
CA PHE A 32 -5.92 15.44 -4.66
C PHE A 32 -7.41 15.51 -4.99
N VAL A 33 -8.16 16.39 -4.30
CA VAL A 33 -9.60 16.58 -4.56
C VAL A 33 -9.85 17.13 -5.97
N GLU A 34 -9.03 18.06 -6.43
CA GLU A 34 -9.11 18.62 -7.79
C GLU A 34 -8.90 17.53 -8.86
N ILE A 35 -7.88 16.68 -8.70
CA ILE A 35 -7.63 15.56 -9.62
C ILE A 35 -8.83 14.61 -9.66
N LEU A 36 -9.45 14.32 -8.51
CA LEU A 36 -10.66 13.48 -8.45
C LEU A 36 -11.88 14.12 -9.15
N GLY A 37 -11.92 15.45 -9.26
CA GLY A 37 -12.94 16.18 -10.02
C GLY A 37 -12.73 16.14 -11.54
N GLN A 38 -11.50 15.87 -12.01
CA GLN A 38 -11.11 15.94 -13.42
C GLN A 38 -11.22 14.58 -14.14
N ARG A 39 -12.44 14.04 -14.23
CA ARG A 39 -12.75 12.65 -14.64
C ARG A 39 -12.15 12.18 -15.98
N GLU A 40 -11.85 13.09 -16.91
CA GLU A 40 -11.34 12.75 -18.25
C GLU A 40 -9.82 12.92 -18.38
N THR A 41 -9.12 13.20 -17.27
CA THR A 41 -7.67 13.37 -17.31
C THR A 41 -6.94 12.07 -17.04
N TRP A 42 -5.75 11.96 -17.63
CA TRP A 42 -4.84 10.86 -17.34
C TRP A 42 -4.43 10.83 -15.86
N ALA A 43 -4.34 12.01 -15.23
CA ALA A 43 -4.11 12.13 -13.78
C ALA A 43 -5.23 11.47 -12.97
N PHE A 44 -6.50 11.72 -13.29
CA PHE A 44 -7.64 11.06 -12.64
C PHE A 44 -7.57 9.53 -12.78
N GLN A 45 -7.25 9.03 -13.98
CA GLN A 45 -7.14 7.60 -14.21
C GLN A 45 -6.03 6.97 -13.36
N ILE A 46 -4.84 7.57 -13.33
CA ILE A 46 -3.70 7.08 -12.52
C ILE A 46 -4.02 7.14 -11.02
N THR A 47 -4.58 8.26 -10.55
CA THR A 47 -4.93 8.41 -9.13
C THR A 47 -6.01 7.42 -8.71
N SER A 48 -7.01 7.19 -9.57
CA SER A 48 -8.05 6.20 -9.32
C SER A 48 -7.48 4.79 -9.30
N ASP A 49 -6.64 4.42 -10.27
CA ASP A 49 -5.97 3.12 -10.32
C ASP A 49 -5.13 2.87 -9.05
N LEU A 50 -4.38 3.89 -8.59
CA LEU A 50 -3.61 3.80 -7.35
C LEU A 50 -4.51 3.56 -6.12
N LEU A 51 -5.61 4.32 -6.01
CA LEU A 51 -6.53 4.22 -4.88
C LEU A 51 -7.24 2.86 -4.84
N PHE A 52 -7.76 2.41 -5.98
CA PHE A 52 -8.37 1.08 -6.09
C PHE A 52 -7.34 -0.03 -5.89
N GLY A 53 -6.10 0.15 -6.35
CA GLY A 53 -4.99 -0.76 -6.10
C GLY A 53 -4.73 -0.96 -4.60
N PHE A 54 -4.70 0.13 -3.81
CA PHE A 54 -4.54 0.04 -2.36
C PHE A 54 -5.73 -0.63 -1.66
N VAL A 55 -6.97 -0.38 -2.13
CA VAL A 55 -8.15 -1.05 -1.58
C VAL A 55 -8.11 -2.55 -1.87
N LEU A 56 -7.80 -2.94 -3.11
CA LEU A 56 -7.65 -4.34 -3.49
C LEU A 56 -6.54 -5.02 -2.70
N PHE A 57 -5.45 -4.31 -2.39
CA PHE A 57 -4.41 -4.81 -1.49
C PHE A 57 -4.95 -5.15 -0.10
N ALA A 58 -5.68 -4.22 0.51
CA ALA A 58 -6.22 -4.40 1.84
C ALA A 58 -7.17 -5.59 1.88
N VAL A 59 -8.00 -5.74 0.84
CA VAL A 59 -8.87 -6.91 0.67
C VAL A 59 -8.06 -8.19 0.56
N LEU A 60 -7.00 -8.23 -0.26
CA LEU A 60 -6.09 -9.38 -0.37
C LEU A 60 -5.47 -9.76 0.97
N VAL A 61 -5.00 -8.77 1.73
CA VAL A 61 -4.41 -9.01 3.06
C VAL A 61 -5.47 -9.56 4.01
N TYR A 62 -6.69 -9.00 3.98
CA TYR A 62 -7.79 -9.46 4.79
C TYR A 62 -8.17 -10.90 4.45
N THR A 63 -8.24 -11.27 3.17
CA THR A 63 -8.61 -12.63 2.76
C THR A 63 -7.53 -13.66 3.09
N LEU A 64 -6.25 -13.29 2.99
CA LEU A 64 -5.14 -14.20 3.30
C LEU A 64 -4.88 -14.37 4.80
N GLU A 65 -5.10 -13.32 5.60
CA GLU A 65 -4.78 -13.32 7.02
C GLU A 65 -6.01 -13.36 7.94
N ASN A 66 -7.22 -13.26 7.38
CA ASN A 66 -8.50 -13.18 8.08
C ASN A 66 -8.49 -12.19 9.26
N SER A 67 -7.81 -11.05 9.07
CA SER A 67 -7.54 -10.09 10.13
C SER A 67 -7.67 -8.66 9.64
N LEU A 68 -8.73 -7.99 10.09
CA LEU A 68 -8.98 -6.58 9.75
C LEU A 68 -7.85 -5.68 10.22
N LYS A 69 -7.28 -5.95 11.41
CA LYS A 69 -6.16 -5.19 11.97
C LYS A 69 -4.94 -5.22 11.03
N LYS A 70 -4.60 -6.40 10.49
CA LYS A 70 -3.47 -6.52 9.57
C LYS A 70 -3.76 -5.91 8.21
N ALA A 71 -4.99 -6.06 7.72
CA ALA A 71 -5.43 -5.40 6.49
C ALA A 71 -5.29 -3.88 6.57
N VAL A 72 -5.77 -3.26 7.66
CA VAL A 72 -5.63 -1.82 7.91
C VAL A 72 -4.15 -1.42 8.04
N MET A 73 -3.34 -2.19 8.76
CA MET A 73 -1.91 -1.92 8.90
C MET A 73 -1.21 -1.90 7.53
N TRP A 74 -1.46 -2.91 6.69
CA TRP A 74 -0.87 -3.00 5.36
C TRP A 74 -1.44 -1.96 4.38
N PHE A 75 -2.71 -1.60 4.52
CA PHE A 75 -3.32 -0.50 3.77
C PHE A 75 -2.63 0.83 4.06
N VAL A 76 -2.40 1.15 5.34
CA VAL A 76 -1.67 2.36 5.73
C VAL A 76 -0.24 2.32 5.20
N LEU A 77 0.44 1.17 5.31
CA LEU A 77 1.78 0.99 4.75
C LEU A 77 1.81 1.17 3.24
N ALA A 78 0.77 0.77 2.51
CA ALA A 78 0.66 0.98 1.06
C ALA A 78 0.34 2.43 0.68
N ASN A 79 -0.48 3.15 1.46
CA ASN A 79 -0.72 4.57 1.22
C ASN A 79 0.51 5.43 1.48
N VAL A 80 1.35 5.01 2.44
CA VAL A 80 2.68 5.59 2.61
C VAL A 80 3.54 5.05 1.47
N LEU A 81 4.08 3.84 1.57
CA LEU A 81 5.15 3.39 0.68
C LEU A 81 4.80 3.20 -0.79
N GLY A 82 3.52 3.07 -1.13
CA GLY A 82 3.06 2.65 -2.45
C GLY A 82 3.40 1.20 -2.76
N ASN A 83 3.77 0.96 -4.02
CA ASN A 83 4.08 -0.36 -4.58
C ASN A 83 5.12 -1.18 -3.78
N PRO A 84 6.18 -0.59 -3.17
CA PRO A 84 7.08 -1.30 -2.27
C PRO A 84 6.39 -2.07 -1.12
N ALA A 85 5.34 -1.53 -0.49
CA ALA A 85 4.61 -2.25 0.56
C ALA A 85 3.97 -3.53 0.01
N PHE A 86 3.36 -3.42 -1.17
CA PHE A 86 2.75 -4.55 -1.88
C PHE A 86 3.77 -5.63 -2.21
N ALA A 87 4.91 -5.23 -2.78
CA ALA A 87 5.99 -6.14 -3.14
C ALA A 87 6.56 -6.86 -1.91
N ILE A 88 6.82 -6.13 -0.82
CA ILE A 88 7.28 -6.72 0.44
C ILE A 88 6.27 -7.73 0.97
N TYR A 89 4.99 -7.38 0.98
CA TYR A 89 3.93 -8.28 1.45
C TYR A 89 3.86 -9.56 0.63
N LEU A 90 3.87 -9.44 -0.70
CA LEU A 90 3.86 -10.58 -1.61
C LEU A 90 5.09 -11.47 -1.38
N LEU A 91 6.29 -10.89 -1.24
CA LEU A 91 7.52 -11.65 -0.97
C LEU A 91 7.47 -12.37 0.39
N LEU A 92 6.91 -11.72 1.42
CA LEU A 92 6.77 -12.32 2.75
C LEU A 92 5.71 -13.44 2.79
N ASN A 93 4.72 -13.39 1.91
CA ASN A 93 3.60 -14.36 1.86
C ASN A 93 3.62 -15.24 0.61
N LEU A 94 4.73 -15.27 -0.12
CA LEU A 94 4.82 -15.93 -1.43
C LEU A 94 4.50 -17.43 -1.35
N ASP A 95 4.94 -18.09 -0.27
CA ASP A 95 4.66 -19.51 -0.04
C ASP A 95 3.18 -19.78 0.28
N ARG A 96 2.52 -18.85 0.99
CA ARG A 96 1.08 -18.93 1.28
C ARG A 96 0.26 -18.76 0.01
N LEU A 97 0.63 -17.80 -0.82
CA LEU A 97 0.04 -17.56 -2.13
C LEU A 97 0.23 -18.76 -3.07
N ARG A 98 1.43 -19.35 -3.08
CA ARG A 98 1.77 -20.51 -3.92
C ARG A 98 1.03 -21.77 -3.50
N SER A 99 0.78 -21.95 -2.21
CA SER A 99 0.14 -23.16 -1.70
C SER A 99 -1.39 -23.17 -1.84
N GLY A 100 -2.02 -22.03 -2.20
CA GLY A 100 -3.48 -21.90 -2.29
C GLY A 100 -4.22 -22.20 -0.98
N LYS A 101 -3.50 -22.40 0.13
CA LYS A 101 -4.07 -22.77 1.43
C LYS A 101 -4.52 -21.50 2.13
N THR A 102 -5.82 -21.23 2.08
CA THR A 102 -6.50 -20.53 3.17
C THR A 102 -6.14 -21.23 4.47
N LEU A 103 -5.41 -20.54 5.35
CA LEU A 103 -4.98 -21.11 6.63
C LEU A 103 -6.21 -21.44 7.48
N PRO A 104 -6.17 -22.52 8.29
CA PRO A 104 -7.27 -22.85 9.18
C PRO A 104 -7.48 -21.72 10.19
N SER A 105 -8.74 -21.36 10.44
CA SER A 105 -9.12 -20.46 11.52
C SER A 105 -8.61 -21.03 12.84
N SER A 106 -7.62 -20.38 13.45
CA SER A 106 -7.32 -20.63 14.86
C SER A 106 -8.43 -19.98 15.68
N ASN A 107 -9.31 -20.81 16.23
CA ASN A 107 -10.17 -20.48 17.37
C ASN A 107 -9.32 -19.96 18.54
#